data_AF-A0A9N7JJ95-F1
#
_entry.id   AF-A0A9N7JJ95-F1
#
_cell.length_a   1.000
_cell.length_b   1.000
_cell.length_c   1.000
_cell.angle_alpha   90.00
_cell.angle_beta   90.00
_cell.angle_gamma   90.00
#
_symmetry.space_group_name_H-M   'P 1'
#
loop_
_entity.id
_entity.type
_entity.pdbx_description
1 polymer ?
#
loop_
_entity_poly.entity_id
_entity_poly.type
_entity_poly.pdbx_seq_one_letter_code
_entity_poly.pdbx_strand_id
1 'polypeptide(L)' 'MCKITLLDKISFILVLISAITWGIIGIFNVNIIALLSGNSVLIQRIIYILVFAAAINLIKVVFKCKALEKLN' A
#
# COMPACT_ATOMS: atom_id res chain seq x y z
N MET A 1 10.22 -14.83 16.51
CA MET A 1 9.28 -14.76 15.35
C MET A 1 8.55 -13.43 15.40
N CYS A 2 8.62 -12.63 14.32
CA CYS A 2 7.92 -11.36 14.25
C CYS A 2 6.41 -11.59 14.16
N LYS A 3 5.62 -11.09 15.12
CA LYS A 3 4.17 -11.28 15.13
C LYS A 3 3.52 -10.30 14.15
N ILE A 4 3.10 -10.80 13.00
CA ILE A 4 2.35 -10.04 12.00
C ILE A 4 0.91 -9.88 12.50
N THR A 5 0.46 -8.63 12.61
CA THR A 5 -0.90 -8.31 13.03
C THR A 5 -1.87 -8.30 11.84
N LEU A 6 -3.17 -8.29 12.12
CA LEU A 6 -4.20 -8.27 11.08
C LEU A 6 -4.12 -6.99 10.23
N LEU A 7 -3.75 -5.86 10.86
CA LEU A 7 -3.52 -4.58 10.18
C LEU A 7 -2.36 -4.64 9.18
N ASP A 8 -1.30 -5.38 9.50
CA ASP A 8 -0.14 -5.55 8.62
C ASP A 8 -0.49 -6.35 7.37
N LYS A 9 -1.32 -7.39 7.51
CA LYS A 9 -1.84 -8.16 6.37
C LYS A 9 -2.73 -7.31 5.46
N ILE A 10 -3.63 -6.52 6.04
CA ILE A 10 -4.48 -5.61 5.27
C ILE A 10 -3.62 -4.57 4.54
N SER A 11 -2.62 -4.01 5.22
CA SER A 11 -1.68 -3.04 4.63
C SER A 11 -0.92 -3.65 3.44
N PHE A 12 -0.47 -4.90 3.57
CA PHE A 12 0.20 -5.63 2.49
C PHE A 12 -0.70 -5.80 1.27
N ILE A 13 -1.93 -6.28 1.48
CA ILE A 13 -2.90 -6.49 0.40
C ILE A 13 -3.25 -5.16 -0.28
N LEU A 14 -3.46 -4.09 0.50
CA LEU A 14 -3.82 -2.78 -0.03
C LEU A 14 -2.71 -2.19 -0.91
N VAL A 15 -1.45 -2.29 -0.45
CA VAL A 15 -0.29 -1.83 -1.23
C VAL A 15 -0.06 -2.69 -2.46
N LEU A 16 -0.26 -4.01 -2.37
CA LEU A 16 -0.10 -4.93 -3.49
C LEU A 16 -1.11 -4.63 -4.62
N ILE A 17 -2.39 -4.46 -4.28
CA ILE A 17 -3.44 -4.09 -5.25
C ILE A 17 -3.09 -2.74 -5.90
N SER A 18 -2.62 -1.78 -5.11
CA SER A 18 -2.25 -0.45 -5.60
C SER A 18 -1.04 -0.48 -6.55
N ALA A 19 -0.04 -1.33 -6.26
CA ALA A 19 1.11 -1.50 -7.14
C ALA A 19 0.69 -2.11 -8.50
N ILE A 20 -0.25 -3.06 -8.49
CA ILE A 20 -0.77 -3.67 -9.72
C ILE A 20 -1.54 -2.63 -10.55
N THR A 21 -2.41 -1.83 -9.93
CA THR A 21 -3.17 -0.80 -10.66
C THR A 21 -2.26 0.29 -11.23
N TRP A 22 -1.24 0.73 -10.51
CA TRP A 22 -0.24 1.66 -11.04
C TRP A 22 0.65 1.05 -12.13
N GLY A 23 0.98 -0.25 -12.05
CA GLY A 23 1.67 -0.96 -13.13
C GLY A 23 0.85 -0.98 -14.43
N ILE A 24 -0.47 -1.21 -14.32
CA ILE A 24 -1.40 -1.16 -15.47
C ILE A 24 -1.47 0.26 -16.02
N ILE A 25 -1.50 1.30 -15.17
CA ILE A 25 -1.46 2.70 -15.60
C ILE A 25 -0.17 2.99 -16.38
N GLY A 26 0.99 2.49 -15.93
CA GLY A 26 2.26 2.70 -16.61
C GLY A 26 2.33 2.01 -17.99
N ILE A 27 1.78 0.81 -18.12
CA ILE A 27 1.86 0.01 -19.37
C ILE A 27 0.78 0.42 -20.37
N PHE A 28 -0.46 0.60 -19.91
CA PHE A 28 -1.62 0.79 -20.77
C PHE A 28 -2.18 2.22 -20.75
N ASN A 29 -1.64 3.10 -19.90
CA ASN A 29 -2.14 4.47 -19.67
C ASN A 29 -3.63 4.52 -19.26
N VAL A 30 -4.15 3.43 -18.70
CA VAL A 30 -5.55 3.32 -18.25
C VAL A 30 -5.62 3.64 -16.76
N ASN A 31 -6.11 4.83 -16.42
CA ASN A 31 -6.34 5.24 -15.03
C ASN A 31 -7.66 4.70 -14.48
N ILE A 32 -7.62 3.45 -14.01
CA ILE A 32 -8.76 2.78 -13.35
C ILE A 32 -9.27 3.60 -12.15
N ILE A 33 -8.35 4.22 -11.40
CA ILE A 33 -8.67 5.05 -10.23
C ILE A 33 -9.44 6.31 -10.66
N ALA A 34 -9.02 6.96 -11.75
CA ALA A 34 -9.71 8.14 -12.26
C ALA A 34 -11.10 7.77 -12.79
N LEU A 35 -11.21 6.63 -13.48
CA LEU A 35 -12.46 6.11 -14.02
C LEU A 35 -13.48 5.82 -12.89
N LEU A 36 -13.03 5.16 -11.83
CA LEU A 36 -13.88 4.83 -10.67
C LEU A 36 -14.24 6.07 -9.85
N SER A 37 -13.33 7.05 -9.78
CA SER A 37 -13.49 8.29 -9.03
C SER A 37 -14.30 9.36 -9.77
N GLY A 38 -14.73 9.10 -11.02
CA GLY A 38 -15.38 10.11 -11.87
C GLY A 38 -14.52 11.37 -12.07
N ASN A 39 -13.21 11.22 -12.18
CA ASN A 39 -12.22 12.30 -12.28
C ASN A 39 -12.18 13.27 -11.07
N SER A 40 -12.78 12.90 -9.93
CA SER A 40 -12.75 13.74 -8.73
C SER A 40 -11.37 13.74 -8.07
N VAL A 41 -10.66 14.88 -8.13
CA VAL A 41 -9.30 15.04 -7.57
C VAL A 41 -9.26 14.75 -6.06
N LEU A 42 -10.30 15.11 -5.32
CA LEU A 42 -10.38 14.88 -3.87
C LEU A 42 -10.38 13.39 -3.51
N ILE A 43 -11.17 12.58 -4.21
CA ILE A 43 -11.28 11.15 -3.95
C ILE A 43 -9.95 10.45 -4.27
N GLN A 44 -9.32 10.81 -5.39
CA GLN A 44 -7.99 10.28 -5.74
C GLN A 44 -6.95 10.58 -4.66
N ARG A 45 -6.94 11.80 -4.12
CA ARG A 45 -6.03 12.17 -3.02
C ARG A 45 -6.23 11.32 -1.78
N ILE A 46 -7.48 11.05 -1.40
CA ILE A 46 -7.79 10.20 -0.24
C ILE A 46 -7.23 8.79 -0.46
N ILE A 47 -7.44 8.22 -1.65
CA ILE A 47 -6.92 6.89 -2.01
C ILE A 47 -5.38 6.89 -1.88
N TYR A 48 -4.70 7.88 -2.44
CA TYR A 48 -3.24 7.96 -2.39
C TYR A 48 -2.70 8.11 -0.96
N ILE A 49 -3.36 8.88 -0.10
CA ILE A 49 -2.98 9.01 1.31
C ILE A 49 -3.16 7.67 2.05
N LEU A 50 -4.22 6.93 1.75
CA LEU A 50 -4.50 5.63 2.37
C LEU A 50 -3.45 4.58 1.97
N VAL A 51 -3.08 4.55 0.69
CA VAL A 51 -2.00 3.69 0.17
C VAL A 51 -0.66 4.06 0.82
N PHE A 52 -0.37 5.36 0.96
CA PHE A 52 0.84 5.84 1.62
C PHE A 52 0.91 5.41 3.09
N ALA A 53 -0.20 5.53 3.83
CA ALA A 53 -0.27 5.09 5.22
C ALA A 53 -0.02 3.56 5.36
N ALA A 54 -0.57 2.76 4.45
CA ALA A 54 -0.34 1.31 4.41
C ALA A 54 1.12 0.95 4.10
N ALA A 55 1.76 1.67 3.18
CA ALA A 55 3.18 1.51 2.88
C ALA A 55 4.08 1.83 4.09
N ILE A 56 3.78 2.90 4.83
CA ILE A 56 4.49 3.23 6.08
C ILE A 56 4.35 2.09 7.09
N ASN A 57 3.16 1.51 7.24
CA ASN A 57 2.96 0.41 8.17
C ASN A 57 3.82 -0.81 7.79
N LEU A 58 3.90 -1.16 6.51
CA LEU A 58 4.78 -2.24 6.03
C LEU A 58 6.25 -1.98 6.33
N ILE A 59 6.72 -0.76 6.11
CA ILE A 59 8.10 -0.37 6.41
C ILE A 59 8.39 -0.58 7.91
N LYS A 60 7.48 -0.13 8.80
CA LYS A 60 7.61 -0.34 10.25
C LYS A 60 7.71 -1.83 10.61
N VAL A 61 6.92 -2.68 9.97
CA VAL A 61 6.96 -4.14 10.19
C VAL A 61 8.31 -4.71 9.79
N VAL A 62 8.84 -4.34 8.61
CA VAL A 62 10.16 -4.82 8.14
C VAL A 62 11.27 -4.43 9.12
N PHE A 63 11.29 -3.19 9.59
CA PHE A 63 12.28 -2.74 10.59
C PHE A 63 12.12 -3.45 11.93
N LYS A 64 10.89 -3.64 12.41
CA LYS A 64 10.61 -4.39 13.64
C LYS A 64 11.09 -5.83 13.55
N CYS A 65 10.88 -6.50 12.41
CA CYS A 65 11.33 -7.88 12.22
C CYS A 65 12.85 -7.98 12.12
N LYS A 66 13.54 -7.08 11.41
CA LYS A 66 15.01 -7.04 11.36
C LYS A 66 15.65 -6.74 12.71
N ALA A 67 15.05 -5.83 13.49
CA ALA A 67 15.55 -5.50 14.83
C ALA A 67 15.48 -6.70 15.78
N LEU A 68 14.43 -7.52 15.68
CA LEU A 68 14.28 -8.75 16.47
C LEU A 68 15.26 -9.86 16.07
N GLU A 69 15.61 -9.96 14.79
CA GLU A 69 16.64 -10.90 14.32
C GLU A 69 18.01 -10.58 14.90
N LYS A 70 18.34 -9.30 15.09
CA LYS A 70 19.64 -8.87 15.61
C LYS A 70 19.83 -9.13 17.11
N LEU A 71 18.78 -9.50 17.83
CA LEU A 71 18.78 -9.71 19.28
C LEU A 71 18.74 -11.19 19.68
N ASN A 72 18.68 -12.11 18.71
CA ASN A 72 18.60 -13.56 18.92
C ASN A 72 19.75 -14.27 18.22
#